data_AF-A0A3N4ZXG1-F1
#
_entry.id   AF-A0A3N4ZXG1-F1
#
_cell.length_a   1.000
_cell.length_b   1.000
_cell.length_c   1.000
_cell.angle_alpha   90.00
_cell.angle_beta   90.00
_cell.angle_gamma   90.00
#
_symmetry.space_group_name_H-M   'P 1'
#
loop_
_entity.id
_entity.type
_entity.pdbx_description
1 polymer ?
#
loop_
_entity_poly.entity_id
_entity_poly.type
_entity_poly.pdbx_seq_one_letter_code
_entity_poly.pdbx_strand_id
1 'polypeptide(L)'
;MRILTIAAHPDDETLGVRGTMARLGADSHETHVCVRTEGATARHPHVELQQECAIRTCGVRGVSDVTLCGLPDQRLDALPLLDGTPIEKCIGEFRPHLVFTHLKEDPNQDHRVALAATPVATRPPADSEMRPYPHPRSYRELEAYSRRYGAISGLAAAESFMLVRHVQWMRANSHVLGT
;
A
#
# COMPACT_ATOMS: atom_id res chain seq x y z
N MET A 1 -1.31 7.50 -20.92
CA MET A 1 -0.61 6.86 -19.78
C MET A 1 -1.57 5.88 -19.11
N ARG A 2 -1.07 5.01 -18.22
CA ARG A 2 -1.88 4.16 -17.34
C ARG A 2 -1.95 4.78 -15.94
N ILE A 3 -3.14 5.06 -15.44
CA ILE A 3 -3.38 5.74 -14.16
C ILE A 3 -4.19 4.82 -13.26
N LEU A 4 -3.68 4.59 -12.05
CA LEU A 4 -4.36 3.76 -11.05
C LEU A 4 -4.85 4.64 -9.90
N THR A 5 -6.11 4.50 -9.51
CA THR A 5 -6.65 5.09 -8.27
C THR A 5 -6.88 3.96 -7.27
N ILE A 6 -6.26 4.05 -6.10
CA ILE A 6 -6.46 3.11 -5.00
C ILE A 6 -7.40 3.75 -3.98
N ALA A 7 -8.59 3.19 -3.85
CA ALA A 7 -9.66 3.60 -2.96
C ALA A 7 -9.85 2.58 -1.83
N ALA A 8 -10.22 3.04 -0.63
CA ALA A 8 -10.44 2.13 0.50
C ALA A 8 -11.86 1.55 0.41
N HIS A 9 -12.85 2.41 0.18
CA HIS A 9 -14.27 2.08 0.07
C HIS A 9 -14.79 2.47 -1.33
N PRO A 10 -15.90 1.85 -1.80
CA PRO A 10 -16.55 2.29 -3.03
C PRO A 10 -17.28 3.61 -2.79
N ASP A 11 -16.78 4.68 -3.44
CA ASP A 11 -17.19 6.11 -3.40
C ASP A 11 -15.99 7.04 -3.18
N ASP A 12 -14.96 6.57 -2.49
CA ASP A 12 -13.72 7.31 -2.23
C ASP A 12 -13.06 7.83 -3.51
N GLU A 13 -13.02 7.02 -4.58
CA GLU A 13 -12.46 7.43 -5.86
C GLU A 13 -13.24 8.61 -6.46
N THR A 14 -14.55 8.59 -6.23
CA THR A 14 -15.49 9.57 -6.73
C THR A 14 -15.38 10.87 -5.95
N LEU A 15 -15.28 10.80 -4.62
CA LEU A 15 -15.13 11.96 -3.74
C LEU A 15 -13.74 12.57 -3.82
N GLY A 16 -12.70 11.75 -3.94
CA GLY A 16 -11.31 12.18 -3.93
C GLY A 16 -10.83 12.74 -5.27
N VAL A 17 -10.95 11.96 -6.35
CA VAL A 17 -10.23 12.25 -7.62
C VAL A 17 -11.09 12.19 -8.88
N ARG A 18 -12.43 12.17 -8.76
CA ARG A 18 -13.35 12.10 -9.93
C ARG A 18 -13.06 13.11 -11.03
N GLY A 19 -12.84 14.37 -10.68
CA GLY A 19 -12.61 15.43 -11.68
C GLY A 19 -11.35 15.15 -12.51
N THR A 20 -10.29 14.71 -11.83
CA THR A 20 -9.02 14.35 -12.44
C THR A 20 -9.15 13.09 -13.29
N MET A 21 -9.78 12.01 -12.78
CA MET A 21 -10.00 10.79 -13.56
C MET A 21 -10.82 11.06 -14.83
N ALA A 22 -11.90 11.84 -14.73
CA ALA A 22 -12.72 12.20 -15.88
C ALA A 22 -11.94 13.01 -16.92
N ARG A 23 -11.08 13.93 -16.48
CA ARG A 23 -10.20 14.67 -17.39
C ARG A 23 -9.19 13.74 -18.07
N LEU A 24 -8.48 12.91 -17.30
CA LEU A 24 -7.46 12.01 -17.85
C LEU A 24 -8.06 10.98 -18.81
N GLY A 25 -9.25 10.47 -18.52
CA GLY A 25 -10.02 9.60 -19.43
C GLY A 25 -10.41 10.31 -20.72
N ALA A 26 -10.87 11.57 -20.64
CA ALA A 26 -11.15 12.39 -21.83
C ALA A 26 -9.89 12.65 -22.68
N ASP A 27 -8.73 12.74 -22.04
CA ASP A 27 -7.40 12.86 -22.70
C ASP A 27 -6.88 11.49 -23.19
N SER A 28 -7.75 10.48 -23.32
CA SER A 28 -7.46 9.14 -23.83
C SER A 28 -6.37 8.40 -23.04
N HIS A 29 -6.29 8.66 -21.74
CA HIS A 29 -5.47 7.84 -20.86
C HIS A 29 -6.27 6.65 -20.32
N GLU A 30 -5.58 5.55 -20.06
CA GLU A 30 -6.16 4.34 -19.49
C GLU A 30 -6.22 4.52 -17.97
N THR A 31 -7.43 4.49 -17.41
CA THR A 31 -7.66 4.78 -15.99
C THR A 31 -8.30 3.55 -15.33
N HIS A 32 -7.74 3.15 -14.20
CA HIS A 32 -8.16 1.97 -13.46
C HIS A 32 -8.44 2.36 -12.01
N VAL A 33 -9.53 1.83 -11.44
CA VAL A 33 -9.83 2.01 -10.02
C VAL A 33 -9.69 0.67 -9.31
N CYS A 34 -8.94 0.63 -8.21
CA CYS A 34 -8.83 -0.51 -7.32
C CYS A 34 -9.47 -0.15 -5.97
N VAL A 35 -10.64 -0.72 -5.70
CA VAL A 35 -11.37 -0.54 -4.44
C VAL A 35 -11.04 -1.70 -3.51
N ARG A 36 -10.51 -1.37 -2.32
CA ARG A 36 -9.98 -2.35 -1.38
C ARG A 36 -11.05 -3.15 -0.67
N THR A 37 -12.05 -2.47 -0.12
CA THR A 37 -13.07 -3.11 0.72
C THR A 37 -14.41 -3.21 0.00
N GLU A 38 -15.32 -3.98 0.58
CA GLU A 38 -16.72 -3.97 0.16
C GLU A 38 -17.49 -2.72 0.60
N GLY A 39 -17.01 -1.99 1.62
CA GLY A 39 -17.47 -0.66 2.04
C GLY A 39 -18.86 -0.53 2.64
N ALA A 40 -19.54 -1.65 2.87
CA ALA A 40 -20.92 -1.71 3.35
C ALA A 40 -21.02 -2.35 4.73
N THR A 41 -20.31 -3.46 4.96
CA THR A 41 -20.63 -4.45 6.02
C THR A 41 -20.48 -3.90 7.43
N ALA A 42 -19.70 -2.84 7.64
CA ALA A 42 -19.63 -2.17 8.94
C ALA A 42 -20.89 -1.34 9.27
N ARG A 43 -21.72 -1.01 8.27
CA ARG A 43 -22.89 -0.12 8.41
C ARG A 43 -24.21 -0.79 7.99
N HIS A 44 -24.21 -1.55 6.90
CA HIS A 44 -25.41 -2.19 6.33
C HIS A 44 -25.05 -3.40 5.44
N PRO A 45 -25.97 -4.34 5.20
CA PRO A 45 -25.67 -5.55 4.43
C PRO A 45 -25.66 -5.34 2.89
N HIS A 46 -25.88 -4.13 2.38
CA HIS A 46 -26.06 -3.85 0.95
C HIS A 46 -24.75 -3.69 0.15
N VAL A 47 -23.87 -4.69 0.20
CA VAL A 47 -22.58 -4.70 -0.52
C VAL A 47 -22.76 -4.55 -2.04
N GLU A 48 -23.63 -5.38 -2.62
CA GLU A 48 -23.82 -5.50 -4.07
C GLU A 48 -24.26 -4.15 -4.68
N LEU A 49 -25.20 -3.47 -4.03
CA LEU A 49 -25.70 -2.18 -4.49
C LEU A 49 -24.59 -1.12 -4.50
N GLN A 50 -23.72 -1.10 -3.48
CA GLN A 50 -22.63 -0.14 -3.39
C GLN A 50 -21.57 -0.39 -4.45
N GLN A 51 -21.24 -1.67 -4.68
CA GLN A 51 -20.35 -2.10 -5.75
C GLN A 51 -20.86 -1.74 -7.14
N GLU A 52 -22.15 -2.02 -7.42
CA GLU A 52 -22.80 -1.63 -8.67
C GLU A 52 -22.79 -0.11 -8.89
N CYS A 53 -23.04 0.67 -7.83
CA CYS A 53 -22.98 2.12 -7.89
C CYS A 53 -21.58 2.63 -8.23
N ALA A 54 -20.53 2.05 -7.62
CA ALA A 54 -19.15 2.41 -7.90
C ALA A 54 -18.78 2.10 -9.37
N ILE A 55 -19.10 0.89 -9.86
CA ILE A 55 -18.85 0.50 -11.26
C ILE A 55 -19.57 1.44 -12.22
N ARG A 56 -20.86 1.69 -12.00
CA ARG A 56 -21.66 2.57 -12.86
C ARG A 56 -21.10 3.99 -12.86
N THR A 57 -20.72 4.52 -11.71
CA THR A 57 -20.18 5.87 -11.58
C THR A 57 -18.85 6.01 -12.29
N CYS A 58 -17.97 5.02 -12.16
CA CYS A 58 -16.70 4.94 -12.89
C CYS A 58 -16.92 4.88 -14.41
N GLY A 59 -17.83 4.02 -14.88
CA GLY A 59 -18.13 3.86 -16.31
C GLY A 59 -18.65 5.14 -16.97
N VAL A 60 -19.52 5.90 -16.29
CA VAL A 60 -20.02 7.20 -16.79
C VAL A 60 -18.90 8.24 -16.95
N ARG A 61 -17.74 8.05 -16.30
CA ARG A 61 -16.66 9.05 -16.21
C ARG A 61 -15.44 8.69 -17.06
N GLY A 62 -15.54 7.68 -17.91
CA GLY A 62 -14.43 7.26 -18.78
C GLY A 62 -13.36 6.46 -18.03
N VAL A 63 -13.69 5.91 -16.86
CA VAL A 63 -12.84 4.91 -16.22
C VAL A 63 -12.85 3.64 -17.06
N SER A 64 -11.65 3.12 -17.36
CA SER A 64 -11.47 1.99 -18.27
C SER A 64 -11.85 0.67 -17.60
N ASP A 65 -11.49 0.50 -16.33
CA ASP A 65 -11.81 -0.69 -15.57
C ASP A 65 -11.82 -0.44 -14.05
N VAL A 66 -12.53 -1.30 -13.32
CA VAL A 66 -12.68 -1.23 -11.85
C VAL A 66 -12.46 -2.62 -11.26
N THR A 67 -11.46 -2.74 -10.38
CA THR A 67 -11.25 -3.94 -9.56
C THR A 67 -11.84 -3.74 -8.18
N LEU A 68 -12.78 -4.62 -7.82
CA LEU A 68 -13.34 -4.71 -6.47
C LEU A 68 -12.67 -5.86 -5.73
N CYS A 69 -11.98 -5.56 -4.64
CA CYS A 69 -11.15 -6.53 -3.94
C CYS A 69 -11.88 -7.30 -2.83
N GLY A 70 -13.01 -6.76 -2.35
CA GLY A 70 -13.89 -7.44 -1.40
C GLY A 70 -13.29 -7.65 0.00
N LEU A 71 -12.29 -6.87 0.40
CA LEU A 71 -11.75 -6.95 1.77
C LEU A 71 -12.78 -6.43 2.78
N PRO A 72 -12.71 -6.86 4.05
CA PRO A 72 -13.69 -6.42 5.05
C PRO A 72 -13.59 -4.91 5.34
N ASP A 73 -14.71 -4.20 5.32
CA ASP A 73 -14.82 -2.78 5.68
C ASP A 73 -14.44 -2.52 7.15
N GLN A 74 -13.76 -1.39 7.40
CA GLN A 74 -13.28 -0.94 8.72
C GLN A 74 -12.31 -1.92 9.40
N ARG A 75 -11.56 -2.70 8.61
CA ARG A 75 -10.68 -3.77 9.12
C ARG A 75 -9.38 -3.93 8.33
N LEU A 76 -9.02 -3.00 7.45
CA LEU A 76 -7.77 -3.14 6.69
C LEU A 76 -6.52 -3.11 7.59
N ASP A 77 -6.58 -2.48 8.76
CA ASP A 77 -5.52 -2.49 9.78
C ASP A 77 -5.24 -3.87 10.38
N ALA A 78 -6.22 -4.77 10.34
CA ALA A 78 -6.07 -6.14 10.79
C ALA A 78 -5.40 -7.06 9.73
N LEU A 79 -5.20 -6.57 8.51
CA LEU A 79 -4.60 -7.32 7.41
C LEU A 79 -3.11 -6.99 7.26
N PRO A 80 -2.28 -7.96 6.82
CA PRO A 80 -0.91 -7.67 6.42
C PRO A 80 -0.88 -6.57 5.35
N LEU A 81 0.07 -5.64 5.46
CA LEU A 81 0.14 -4.48 4.59
C LEU A 81 0.33 -4.87 3.10
N LEU A 82 1.08 -5.94 2.84
CA LEU A 82 1.46 -6.36 1.48
C LEU A 82 1.36 -7.85 1.16
N ASP A 83 1.06 -8.73 2.11
CA ASP A 83 1.14 -10.17 1.84
C ASP A 83 0.00 -10.65 0.90
N GLY A 84 0.31 -10.81 -0.39
CA GLY A 84 -0.64 -11.25 -1.42
C GLY A 84 -1.80 -10.27 -1.65
N THR A 85 -1.62 -8.99 -1.30
CA THR A 85 -2.76 -8.06 -1.28
C THR A 85 -3.21 -7.68 -2.69
N PRO A 86 -4.52 -7.40 -2.88
CA PRO A 86 -5.07 -7.01 -4.18
C PRO A 86 -4.41 -5.78 -4.84
N ILE A 87 -3.73 -4.91 -4.08
CA ILE A 87 -2.98 -3.77 -4.65
C ILE A 87 -1.77 -4.24 -5.44
N GLU A 88 -0.96 -5.17 -4.91
CA GLU A 88 0.25 -5.63 -5.61
C GLU A 88 -0.09 -6.32 -6.91
N LYS A 89 -1.13 -7.16 -6.89
CA LYS A 89 -1.65 -7.82 -8.09
C LYS A 89 -2.10 -6.78 -9.12
N CYS A 90 -2.90 -5.80 -8.70
CA CYS A 90 -3.38 -4.73 -9.58
C CYS A 90 -2.21 -3.93 -10.18
N ILE A 91 -1.20 -3.56 -9.38
CA ILE A 91 0.00 -2.86 -9.87
C ILE A 91 0.80 -3.73 -10.83
N GLY A 92 0.97 -5.02 -10.53
CA GLY A 92 1.74 -5.94 -11.37
C GLY A 92 1.10 -6.18 -12.75
N GLU A 93 -0.23 -6.30 -12.78
CA GLU A 93 -1.03 -6.51 -13.99
C GLU A 93 -1.19 -5.21 -14.79
N PHE A 94 -1.62 -4.13 -14.12
CA PHE A 94 -1.94 -2.86 -14.77
C PHE A 94 -0.69 -2.00 -15.04
N ARG A 95 0.41 -2.17 -14.31
CA ARG A 95 1.67 -1.42 -14.46
C ARG A 95 1.45 0.10 -14.56
N PRO A 96 0.86 0.76 -13.56
CA PRO A 96 0.54 2.19 -13.64
C PRO A 96 1.79 3.08 -13.78
N HIS A 97 1.62 4.22 -14.45
CA HIS A 97 2.62 5.30 -14.53
C HIS A 97 2.36 6.38 -13.48
N LEU A 98 1.11 6.51 -13.05
CA LEU A 98 0.64 7.46 -12.05
C LEU A 98 -0.32 6.74 -11.11
N VAL A 99 -0.17 6.96 -9.80
CA VAL A 99 -1.05 6.36 -8.78
C VAL A 99 -1.63 7.46 -7.91
N PHE A 100 -2.94 7.48 -7.76
CA PHE A 100 -3.67 8.28 -6.79
C PHE A 100 -4.10 7.40 -5.60
N THR A 101 -4.04 7.96 -4.40
CA THR A 101 -4.57 7.32 -3.19
C THR A 101 -4.93 8.41 -2.17
N HIS A 102 -5.32 7.96 -0.98
CA HIS A 102 -5.77 8.79 0.13
C HIS A 102 -4.71 9.77 0.66
N LEU A 103 -5.21 10.81 1.33
CA LEU A 103 -4.43 11.79 2.09
C LEU A 103 -3.87 11.16 3.38
N LYS A 104 -2.73 11.67 3.85
CA LYS A 104 -2.07 11.19 5.08
C LYS A 104 -2.86 11.49 6.35
N GLU A 105 -3.41 12.68 6.47
CA GLU A 105 -4.16 13.15 7.63
C GLU A 105 -5.66 12.81 7.55
N ASP A 106 -5.99 11.58 7.15
CA ASP A 106 -7.38 11.12 7.07
C ASP A 106 -7.85 10.48 8.40
N PRO A 107 -9.04 10.85 8.93
CA PRO A 107 -9.58 10.27 10.15
C PRO A 107 -9.96 8.78 9.99
N ASN A 108 -10.30 8.33 8.78
CA ASN A 108 -10.66 6.95 8.50
C ASN A 108 -9.41 6.06 8.51
N GLN A 109 -9.43 5.00 9.31
CA GLN A 109 -8.27 4.13 9.47
C GLN A 109 -7.94 3.33 8.20
N ASP A 110 -8.95 2.89 7.44
CA ASP A 110 -8.74 2.17 6.19
C ASP A 110 -8.07 3.07 5.13
N HIS A 111 -8.38 4.37 5.13
CA HIS A 111 -7.74 5.34 4.22
C HIS A 111 -6.24 5.43 4.53
N ARG A 112 -5.88 5.48 5.82
CA ARG A 112 -4.48 5.48 6.26
C ARG A 112 -3.75 4.19 5.89
N VAL A 113 -4.43 3.03 5.98
CA VAL A 113 -3.84 1.75 5.58
C VAL A 113 -3.65 1.68 4.06
N ALA A 114 -4.63 2.11 3.27
CA ALA A 114 -4.52 2.19 1.82
C ALA A 114 -3.39 3.12 1.37
N LEU A 115 -3.25 4.29 2.01
CA LEU A 115 -2.11 5.17 1.79
C LEU A 115 -0.80 4.49 2.17
N ALA A 116 -0.71 3.84 3.33
CA ALA A 116 0.52 3.19 3.78
C ALA A 116 0.94 2.04 2.85
N ALA A 117 0.00 1.32 2.26
CA ALA A 117 0.27 0.21 1.34
C ALA A 117 0.77 0.71 -0.03
N THR A 118 0.24 1.83 -0.52
CA THR A 118 0.51 2.36 -1.87
C THR A 118 1.99 2.56 -2.20
N PRO A 119 2.80 3.31 -1.41
CA PRO A 119 4.22 3.54 -1.73
C PRO A 119 5.05 2.26 -1.61
N VAL A 120 4.63 1.30 -0.77
CA VAL A 120 5.35 0.03 -0.63
C VAL A 120 5.06 -0.89 -1.82
N ALA A 121 3.80 -0.93 -2.29
CA ALA A 121 3.39 -1.73 -3.44
C ALA A 121 3.83 -1.14 -4.80
N THR A 122 4.07 0.18 -4.86
CA THR A 122 4.60 0.87 -6.06
C THR A 122 6.13 0.96 -6.08
N ARG A 123 6.80 0.39 -5.07
CA ARG A 123 8.26 0.44 -4.97
C ARG A 123 8.90 -0.28 -6.16
N PRO A 124 9.79 0.38 -6.91
CA PRO A 124 10.53 -0.28 -7.98
C PRO A 124 11.36 -1.47 -7.45
N PRO A 125 11.65 -2.48 -8.29
CA PRO A 125 12.58 -3.56 -7.94
C PRO A 125 13.93 -3.00 -7.47
N ALA A 126 14.53 -3.60 -6.44
CA ALA A 126 15.71 -3.06 -5.75
C ALA A 126 16.86 -2.65 -6.71
N ASP A 127 17.13 -3.45 -7.73
CA ASP A 127 18.21 -3.18 -8.69
C ASP A 127 17.89 -2.01 -9.64
N SER A 128 16.60 -1.75 -9.90
CA SER A 128 16.15 -0.64 -10.76
C SER A 128 16.24 0.73 -10.06
N GLU A 129 16.39 0.76 -8.74
CA GLU A 129 16.48 1.99 -7.96
C GLU A 129 17.91 2.49 -7.81
N MET A 130 18.90 1.64 -8.12
CA MET A 130 20.30 1.99 -8.05
C MET A 130 20.62 3.02 -9.15
N ARG A 131 21.18 4.16 -8.73
CA ARG A 131 21.57 5.24 -9.62
C ARG A 131 23.05 5.58 -9.45
N PRO A 132 23.68 6.26 -10.43
CA PRO A 132 25.00 6.82 -10.25
C PRO A 132 25.05 7.79 -9.05
N TYR A 133 26.19 7.81 -8.38
CA TYR A 133 26.51 8.87 -7.41
C TYR A 133 26.33 10.25 -8.07
N PRO A 134 25.78 11.28 -7.38
CA PRO A 134 25.57 11.41 -5.93
C PRO A 134 24.15 11.04 -5.43
N HIS A 135 23.42 10.18 -6.15
CA HIS A 135 22.09 9.77 -5.70
C HIS A 135 22.17 8.96 -4.38
N PRO A 136 21.25 9.19 -3.40
CA PRO A 136 21.27 8.48 -2.10
C PRO A 136 21.19 6.95 -2.22
N ARG A 137 20.53 6.45 -3.27
CA ARG A 137 20.56 5.03 -3.66
C ARG A 137 21.62 4.80 -4.74
N SER A 138 22.88 4.92 -4.36
CA SER A 138 24.02 4.52 -5.17
C SER A 138 24.92 3.61 -4.32
N TYR A 139 25.65 2.69 -4.94
CA TYR A 139 26.53 1.77 -4.17
C TYR A 139 27.53 2.56 -3.30
N ARG A 140 28.02 3.68 -3.82
CA ARG A 140 28.93 4.58 -3.10
C ARG A 140 28.26 5.26 -1.91
N GLU A 141 27.03 5.75 -2.04
CA GLU A 141 26.30 6.36 -0.91
C GLU A 141 25.85 5.32 0.13
N LEU A 142 25.41 4.13 -0.29
CA LEU A 142 25.09 3.05 0.64
C LEU A 142 26.31 2.63 1.45
N GLU A 143 27.47 2.48 0.80
CA GLU A 143 28.74 2.22 1.49
C GLU A 143 29.12 3.37 2.43
N ALA A 144 28.97 4.62 2.01
CA ALA A 144 29.22 5.79 2.86
C ALA A 144 28.30 5.83 4.09
N TYR A 145 27.02 5.50 3.91
CA TYR A 145 26.05 5.39 5.00
C TYR A 145 26.47 4.30 5.98
N SER A 146 26.75 3.09 5.51
CA SER A 146 27.22 1.99 6.36
C SER A 146 28.52 2.32 7.08
N ARG A 147 29.48 2.99 6.41
CA ARG A 147 30.73 3.45 7.03
C ARG A 147 30.51 4.53 8.08
N ARG A 148 29.56 5.46 7.87
CA ARG A 148 29.20 6.48 8.86
C ARG A 148 28.69 5.82 10.14
N TYR A 149 27.75 4.88 10.02
CA TYR A 149 27.22 4.17 11.19
C TYR A 149 28.27 3.25 11.81
N GLY A 150 29.14 2.64 11.02
CA GLY A 150 30.31 1.91 11.51
C GLY A 150 31.19 2.81 12.38
N ALA A 151 31.61 3.96 11.86
CA ALA A 151 32.51 4.88 12.54
C ALA A 151 31.95 5.39 13.88
N ILE A 152 30.67 5.76 13.95
CA ILE A 152 30.05 6.19 15.22
C ILE A 152 29.90 5.04 16.24
N SER A 153 29.96 3.79 15.77
CA SER A 153 29.88 2.59 16.60
C SER A 153 31.24 1.90 16.81
N GLY A 154 32.35 2.49 16.33
CA GLY A 154 33.70 1.91 16.45
C GLY A 154 33.97 0.69 15.56
N LEU A 155 33.19 0.53 14.48
CA LEU A 155 33.30 -0.56 13.51
C LEU A 155 33.64 -0.02 12.10
N ALA A 156 34.09 -0.88 11.20
CA ALA A 156 34.39 -0.48 9.82
C ALA A 156 33.11 -0.12 9.03
N ALA A 157 32.01 -0.80 9.31
CA ALA A 157 30.68 -0.54 8.75
C ALA A 157 29.62 -1.08 9.71
N ALA A 158 28.47 -0.43 9.78
CA ALA A 158 27.31 -0.90 10.53
C ALA A 158 26.02 -0.43 9.83
N GLU A 159 24.93 -1.15 10.06
CA GLU A 159 23.60 -0.74 9.61
C GLU A 159 22.89 0.04 10.73
N SER A 160 22.03 0.99 10.36
CA SER A 160 21.28 1.81 11.31
C SER A 160 19.91 1.22 11.60
N PHE A 161 19.87 0.11 12.33
CA PHE A 161 18.61 -0.49 12.79
C PHE A 161 18.45 -0.35 14.30
N MET A 162 17.19 -0.28 14.75
CA MET A 162 16.82 -0.25 16.16
C MET A 162 16.21 -1.60 16.56
N LEU A 163 16.76 -2.23 17.59
CA LEU A 163 16.11 -3.35 18.26
C LEU A 163 15.00 -2.81 19.17
N VAL A 164 13.75 -3.04 18.82
CA VAL A 164 12.60 -2.58 19.62
C VAL A 164 12.41 -3.45 20.86
N ARG A 165 12.56 -4.77 20.73
CA ARG A 165 12.42 -5.72 21.85
C ARG A 165 13.11 -7.05 21.54
N HIS A 166 13.86 -7.57 22.50
CA HIS A 166 14.33 -8.95 22.51
C HIS A 166 13.52 -9.74 23.55
N VAL A 167 12.85 -10.81 23.14
CA VAL A 167 12.02 -11.64 24.03
C VAL A 167 12.69 -12.99 24.23
N GLN A 168 13.08 -13.28 25.46
CA GLN A 168 13.63 -14.57 25.85
C GLN A 168 12.56 -15.41 26.55
N TRP A 169 12.11 -16.46 25.90
CA TRP A 169 11.16 -17.41 26.48
C TRP A 169 11.90 -18.43 27.34
N MET A 170 11.53 -18.57 28.62
CA MET A 170 12.05 -19.65 29.46
C MET A 170 11.39 -20.97 29.04
N ARG A 171 12.18 -22.05 28.90
CA ARG A 171 11.62 -23.40 28.79
C ARG A 171 10.95 -23.74 30.12
N ALA A 172 9.69 -24.17 30.10
CA ALA A 172 9.02 -24.66 31.30
C ALA A 172 9.83 -25.81 31.90
N ASN A 173 10.26 -25.68 33.15
CA ASN A 173 10.85 -26.78 33.90
C ASN A 173 9.76 -27.85 34.06
N SER A 174 9.92 -28.98 33.38
CA SER A 174 9.19 -30.21 33.68
C SER A 174 9.72 -30.80 34.99
N HIS A 175 9.32 -30.21 36.12
CA HIS A 175 9.45 -30.91 37.40
C HIS A 175 8.34 -31.93 37.50
N VAL A 176 8.73 -33.17 37.22
CA VAL A 176 8.05 -34.41 37.60
C VAL A 176 7.69 -34.32 39.08
N LEU A 177 6.40 -34.21 39.39
CA LEU A 177 5.89 -34.52 40.72
C LEU A 177 5.89 -36.04 40.86
N GLY A 178 6.97 -36.56 41.44
CA GLY A 178 7.08 -37.95 41.85
C GLY A 178 7.64 -38.01 43.26
N THR A 179 6.73 -38.04 44.24
CA THR A 179 6.74 -38.88 45.46
C THR A 179 5.38 -38.77 46.11
#